data_AF-A0AAU7VT73-F1
#
_entry.id   AF-A0AAU7VT73-F1
#
_cell.length_a   1.000
_cell.length_b   1.000
_cell.length_c   1.000
_cell.angle_alpha   90.00
_cell.angle_beta   90.00
_cell.angle_gamma   90.00
#
_symmetry.space_group_name_H-M   'P 1'
#
loop_
_entity.id
_entity.type
_entity.pdbx_description
1 polymer ?
#
loop_
_entity_poly.entity_id
_entity_poly.type
_entity_poly.pdbx_seq_one_letter_code
_entity_poly.pdbx_strand_id
1 'polypeptide(L)'
;MTNSESLVPRTVVPAGIVDPRDSARAELKAALAAIEVKGNIPRRIEKASTRGIAKARVFADRNPIGAAAAVIGIAAAVGGLVWVIARVISR
;
A
#
# COMPACT_ATOMS: atom_id res chain seq x y z
N MET A 1 27.18 -18.68 7.14
CA MET A 1 26.12 -19.51 6.54
C MET A 1 25.38 -18.65 5.53
N THR A 2 25.82 -18.67 4.28
CA THR A 2 25.17 -17.93 3.18
C THR A 2 23.95 -18.72 2.75
N ASN A 3 22.76 -18.28 3.18
CA ASN A 3 21.47 -18.87 2.82
C ASN A 3 21.20 -18.68 1.31
N SER A 4 21.77 -19.53 0.47
CA SER A 4 21.48 -19.63 -0.97
C SER A 4 20.13 -20.31 -1.26
N GLU A 5 19.27 -20.48 -0.26
CA GLU A 5 18.11 -21.39 -0.28
C GLU A 5 16.80 -20.78 -0.80
N SER A 6 16.75 -19.56 -1.35
CA SER A 6 15.51 -19.07 -1.96
C SER A 6 15.71 -18.13 -3.15
N LEU A 7 16.15 -18.69 -4.28
CA LEU A 7 15.89 -18.06 -5.59
C LEU A 7 14.38 -18.00 -5.92
N VAL A 8 13.55 -18.74 -5.18
CA VAL A 8 12.11 -18.85 -5.40
C VAL A 8 11.34 -18.06 -4.33
N PRO A 9 10.42 -17.16 -4.72
CA PRO A 9 9.59 -16.43 -3.76
C PRO A 9 8.72 -17.37 -2.91
N ARG A 10 8.62 -17.08 -1.61
CA ARG A 10 7.79 -17.84 -0.64
C ARG A 10 6.28 -17.91 -0.96
N THR A 11 5.84 -17.12 -1.93
CA THR A 11 4.45 -17.08 -2.43
C THR A 11 4.20 -18.06 -3.57
N VAL A 12 5.23 -18.83 -3.99
CA VAL A 12 5.17 -19.79 -5.09
C VAL A 12 5.32 -21.20 -4.54
N VAL A 13 4.57 -22.13 -5.11
CA VAL A 13 4.68 -23.56 -4.80
C VAL A 13 5.94 -24.11 -5.47
N PRO A 14 6.85 -24.78 -4.72
CA PRO A 14 8.01 -25.42 -5.31
C PRO A 14 7.61 -26.47 -6.35
N ALA A 15 8.24 -26.43 -7.52
CA ALA A 15 8.03 -27.44 -8.55
C ALA A 15 8.61 -28.80 -8.14
N GLY A 16 8.02 -29.90 -8.63
CA GLY A 16 8.53 -31.26 -8.41
C GLY A 16 7.95 -32.00 -7.20
N ILE A 17 6.91 -31.48 -6.56
CA ILE A 17 6.17 -32.20 -5.51
C ILE A 17 5.21 -33.18 -6.18
N VAL A 18 5.46 -34.49 -6.02
CA VAL A 18 4.65 -35.56 -6.64
C VAL A 18 3.56 -36.05 -5.68
N ASP A 19 3.80 -36.01 -4.37
CA ASP A 19 2.81 -36.44 -3.37
C ASP A 19 1.67 -35.39 -3.24
N PRO A 20 0.39 -35.80 -3.41
CA PRO A 20 -0.74 -34.87 -3.35
C PRO A 20 -0.89 -34.17 -1.99
N ARG A 21 -0.54 -34.83 -0.87
CA ARG A 21 -0.69 -34.23 0.46
C ARG A 21 0.36 -33.15 0.68
N ASP A 22 1.59 -33.42 0.28
CA ASP A 22 2.67 -32.45 0.39
C ASP A 22 2.48 -31.26 -0.57
N SER A 23 1.91 -31.50 -1.75
CA SER A 23 1.52 -30.43 -2.68
C SER A 23 0.47 -29.51 -2.06
N ALA A 24 -0.61 -30.07 -1.50
CA ALA A 24 -1.66 -29.28 -0.85
C ALA A 24 -1.15 -28.43 0.33
N ARG A 25 -0.20 -28.96 1.12
CA ARG A 25 0.45 -28.21 2.20
C ARG A 25 1.32 -27.07 1.67
N ALA A 26 2.05 -27.30 0.58
CA ALA A 26 2.87 -26.29 -0.07
C ALA A 26 2.01 -25.17 -0.68
N GLU A 27 0.89 -25.52 -1.31
CA GLU A 27 -0.12 -24.58 -1.82
C GLU A 27 -0.71 -23.72 -0.71
N LEU A 28 -1.12 -24.31 0.41
CA LEU A 28 -1.65 -23.57 1.56
C LEU A 28 -0.62 -22.58 2.13
N LYS A 29 0.63 -23.01 2.28
CA LYS A 29 1.72 -22.16 2.79
C LYS A 29 2.02 -21.01 1.84
N ALA A 30 2.07 -21.28 0.53
CA ALA A 30 2.29 -20.27 -0.50
C ALA A 30 1.14 -19.26 -0.56
N ALA A 31 -0.11 -19.72 -0.47
CA ALA A 31 -1.30 -18.88 -0.44
C ALA A 31 -1.32 -17.98 0.80
N LEU A 32 -1.00 -18.50 1.98
CA LEU A 32 -0.95 -17.72 3.21
C LEU A 32 0.16 -16.66 3.16
N ALA A 33 1.34 -17.03 2.67
CA ALA A 33 2.43 -16.08 2.46
C ALA A 33 2.06 -14.99 1.43
N ALA A 34 1.27 -15.34 0.40
CA ALA A 34 0.75 -14.38 -0.57
C ALA A 34 -0.29 -13.45 0.06
N ILE A 35 -1.15 -13.96 0.94
CA ILE A 35 -2.10 -13.13 1.71
C ILE A 35 -1.35 -12.18 2.63
N GLU A 36 -0.29 -12.62 3.31
CA GLU A 36 0.53 -11.75 4.17
C GLU A 36 1.15 -10.60 3.35
N VAL A 37 1.70 -10.90 2.17
CA VAL A 37 2.27 -9.87 1.27
C VAL A 37 1.17 -8.97 0.69
N LYS A 38 0.00 -9.52 0.34
CA LYS A 38 -1.12 -8.76 -0.24
C LYS A 38 -1.82 -7.88 0.80
N GLY A 39 -2.03 -8.43 1.99
CA GLY A 39 -2.62 -7.81 3.18
C GLY A 39 -1.67 -6.83 3.86
N ASN A 40 -0.41 -6.71 3.41
CA ASN A 40 0.49 -5.64 3.82
C ASN A 40 0.08 -4.28 3.21
N ILE A 41 -1.10 -3.82 3.61
CA ILE A 41 -1.67 -2.51 3.26
C ILE A 41 -0.72 -1.36 3.66
N PRO A 42 -0.06 -1.37 4.83
CA PRO A 42 0.88 -0.29 5.19
C PRO A 42 1.94 -0.08 4.12
N ARG A 43 2.57 -1.15 3.63
CA ARG A 43 3.61 -1.07 2.60
C ARG A 43 3.07 -0.69 1.22
N ARG A 44 1.79 -0.96 0.94
CA ARG A 44 1.11 -0.46 -0.27
C ARG A 44 0.86 1.04 -0.18
N ILE A 45 0.41 1.51 0.98
CA ILE A 45 0.21 2.94 1.27
C ILE A 45 1.55 3.65 1.13
N GLU A 46 2.61 3.19 1.78
CA GLU A 46 3.95 3.78 1.65
C GLU A 46 4.40 3.92 0.19
N LYS A 47 4.31 2.83 -0.60
CA LYS A 47 4.67 2.89 -2.03
C LYS A 47 3.79 3.85 -2.83
N ALA A 48 2.50 3.90 -2.54
CA ALA A 48 1.58 4.84 -3.18
C ALA A 48 1.91 6.29 -2.80
N SER A 49 2.16 6.54 -1.51
CA SER A 49 2.55 7.83 -0.96
C SER A 49 3.87 8.33 -1.54
N THR A 50 4.92 7.51 -1.58
CA THR A 50 6.21 7.90 -2.17
C THR A 50 6.06 8.33 -3.63
N ARG A 51 5.26 7.59 -4.41
CA ARG A 51 4.94 7.97 -5.80
C ARG A 51 4.10 9.25 -5.89
N GLY A 52 3.15 9.42 -4.99
CA GLY A 52 2.33 10.62 -4.89
C GLY A 52 3.16 11.86 -4.56
N ILE A 53 4.05 11.77 -3.58
CA ILE A 53 4.97 12.84 -3.15
C ILE A 53 5.88 13.24 -4.31
N ALA A 54 6.46 12.29 -5.03
CA ALA A 54 7.31 12.59 -6.18
C ALA A 54 6.54 13.35 -7.27
N LYS A 55 5.30 12.95 -7.57
CA LYS A 55 4.44 13.67 -8.53
C LYS A 55 4.03 15.05 -8.04
N ALA A 56 3.66 15.18 -6.76
CA ALA A 56 3.27 16.44 -6.16
C ALA A 56 4.42 17.45 -6.16
N ARG A 57 5.66 17.00 -5.90
CA ARG A 57 6.84 17.85 -5.97
C ARG A 57 7.06 18.37 -7.39
N VAL A 58 7.05 17.51 -8.39
CA VAL A 58 7.17 17.92 -9.81
C VAL A 58 6.05 18.89 -10.21
N PHE A 59 4.83 18.69 -9.73
CA PHE A 59 3.72 19.60 -9.98
C PHE A 59 3.95 20.98 -9.34
N ALA A 60 4.40 21.02 -8.09
CA ALA A 60 4.69 22.25 -7.37
C ALA A 60 5.86 23.04 -8.01
N ASP A 61 6.90 22.34 -8.45
CA ASP A 61 8.05 22.95 -9.13
C ASP A 61 7.64 23.59 -10.48
N ARG A 62 6.67 22.99 -11.19
CA ARG A 62 6.18 23.48 -12.49
C ARG A 62 5.11 24.56 -12.39
N ASN A 63 4.25 24.49 -11.36
CA ASN A 63 3.15 25.42 -11.16
C ASN A 63 2.95 25.72 -9.67
N PRO A 64 3.75 26.65 -9.09
CA PRO A 64 3.72 26.93 -7.66
C PRO A 64 2.38 27.53 -7.21
N ILE A 65 1.76 28.37 -8.05
CA ILE A 65 0.46 28.99 -7.74
C ILE A 65 -0.64 27.91 -7.71
N GLY A 66 -0.68 27.02 -8.70
CA GLY A 66 -1.62 25.91 -8.72
C GLY A 66 -1.44 24.95 -7.55
N ALA A 67 -0.20 24.69 -7.14
CA ALA A 67 0.09 23.88 -5.96
C ALA A 67 -0.39 24.55 -4.66
N ALA A 68 -0.16 25.85 -4.49
CA ALA A 68 -0.67 26.60 -3.34
C ALA A 68 -2.21 26.56 -3.28
N ALA A 69 -2.88 26.78 -4.41
CA ALA A 69 -4.33 26.70 -4.51
C ALA A 69 -4.86 25.30 -4.13
N ALA A 70 -4.19 24.23 -4.60
CA ALA A 70 -4.56 22.86 -4.27
C ALA A 70 -4.42 22.58 -2.76
N VAL A 71 -3.32 23.03 -2.14
CA VAL A 71 -3.11 22.86 -0.69
C VAL A 71 -4.18 23.58 0.11
N ILE A 72 -4.48 24.84 -0.22
CA ILE A 72 -5.53 25.62 0.43
C ILE A 72 -6.90 24.94 0.26
N GLY A 73 -7.21 24.47 -0.94
CA GLY A 73 -8.46 23.76 -1.22
C GLY A 73 -8.63 22.49 -0.39
N ILE A 74 -7.58 21.67 -0.29
CA ILE A 74 -7.60 20.45 0.54
C ILE A 74 -7.78 20.82 2.02
N ALA A 75 -7.03 21.80 2.52
CA ALA A 75 -7.13 22.24 3.92
C ALA A 75 -8.54 22.74 4.25
N ALA A 76 -9.13 23.55 3.38
CA ALA A 76 -10.50 24.05 3.54
C ALA A 76 -11.54 22.92 3.50
N ALA A 77 -11.38 21.95 2.60
CA ALA A 77 -12.29 20.81 2.51
C ALA A 77 -12.25 19.94 3.77
N VAL A 78 -11.06 19.60 4.25
CA VAL A 78 -10.89 18.78 5.46
C VAL A 78 -11.37 19.54 6.71
N GLY A 79 -10.92 20.78 6.89
CA GLY A 79 -11.33 21.62 8.01
C GLY A 79 -12.84 21.89 8.01
N GLY A 80 -13.40 22.15 6.84
CA GLY A 80 -14.84 22.33 6.64
C GLY A 80 -15.64 21.07 6.98
N LEU A 81 -15.19 19.90 6.54
CA LEU A 81 -15.84 18.62 6.87
C LEU A 81 -15.83 18.37 8.38
N VAL A 82 -14.69 18.55 9.04
CA VAL A 82 -14.57 18.40 10.50
C VAL A 82 -15.48 19.39 11.22
N TRP A 83 -15.49 20.66 10.78
CA TRP A 83 -16.36 21.68 11.34
C TRP A 83 -17.84 21.34 11.20
N VAL A 84 -18.28 20.87 10.04
CA VAL A 84 -19.68 20.44 9.82
C VAL A 84 -20.05 19.30 10.75
N ILE A 85 -19.19 18.26 10.86
CA ILE A 85 -19.43 17.12 11.75
C ILE A 85 -19.53 17.59 13.21
N ALA A 86 -18.56 18.38 13.67
CA ALA A 86 -18.57 18.93 15.03
C ALA A 86 -19.80 19.80 15.27
N ARG A 87 -20.22 20.58 14.26
CA ARG A 87 -21.40 21.44 14.36
C ARG A 87 -22.68 20.63 14.47
N VAL A 88 -22.82 19.54 13.71
CA VAL A 88 -23.99 18.65 13.76
C VAL A 88 -24.09 17.96 15.11
N ILE A 89 -22.98 17.48 15.66
CA ILE A 89 -22.96 16.76 16.95
C ILE A 89 -23.16 17.72 18.15
N SER A 90 -22.78 18.98 18.03
CA SER A 90 -22.93 20.00 19.08
C SER A 90 -24.29 20.72 19.10
N ARG A 91 -25.23 20.33 18.23
CA ARG A 91 -26.63 20.79 18.29
C ARG A 91 -27.52 19.70 18.88
#